data_AF-A0A1F8JQ15-F1
#
_entry.id   AF-A0A1F8JQ15-F1
#
_cell.length_a   1.000
_cell.length_b   1.000
_cell.length_c   1.000
_cell.angle_alpha   90.00
_cell.angle_beta   90.00
_cell.angle_gamma   90.00
#
_symmetry.space_group_name_H-M   'P 1'
#
loop_
_entity.id
_entity.type
_entity.pdbx_description
1 polymer ?
#
loop_
_entity_poly.entity_id
_entity_poly.type
_entity_poly.pdbx_seq_one_letter_code
_entity_poly.pdbx_strand_id
1 'polypeptide(L)'
;MFGEDVLLEIDSTLDQLIRNAEVIHDVDLKSLSETEIDAFQKTQESLLQHLIRMDQFLKTKRENLKVQNKRSASYKIQEKLLKFERLSSDVEENLIRKAARKTPILSKRRGKRFFNDRFALSI
;
A
#
# COMPACT_ATOMS: atom_id res chain seq x y z
N MET A 1 -16.06 -4.34 17.11
CA MET A 1 -17.11 -5.38 17.04
C MET A 1 -17.21 -6.00 15.65
N PHE A 2 -17.39 -5.27 14.55
CA PHE A 2 -17.55 -5.86 13.19
C PHE A 2 -16.50 -6.89 12.69
N GLY A 3 -15.25 -6.84 13.17
CA GLY A 3 -14.24 -7.84 12.76
C GLY A 3 -14.43 -9.20 13.42
N GLU A 4 -15.03 -9.21 14.62
CA GLU A 4 -15.33 -10.42 15.39
C GLU A 4 -16.54 -11.14 14.80
N ASP A 5 -17.55 -10.40 14.35
CA ASP A 5 -18.73 -10.95 13.68
C ASP A 5 -18.37 -11.74 12.40
N VAL A 6 -17.44 -11.23 11.60
CA VAL A 6 -16.94 -11.91 10.38
C VAL A 6 -16.12 -13.15 10.73
N LEU A 7 -15.37 -13.13 11.84
CA LEU A 7 -14.61 -14.30 12.28
C LEU A 7 -15.55 -15.40 12.81
N LEU A 8 -16.59 -15.02 13.55
CA LEU A 8 -17.64 -15.93 14.03
C LEU A 8 -18.42 -16.55 12.87
N GLU A 9 -18.70 -15.79 11.83
CA GLU A 9 -19.39 -16.30 10.64
C GLU A 9 -18.48 -17.25 9.83
N ILE A 10 -17.16 -17.01 9.76
CA ILE A 10 -16.20 -17.96 9.18
C ILE A 10 -16.19 -19.27 9.98
N ASP A 11 -16.10 -19.16 11.31
CA ASP A 11 -16.07 -20.29 12.24
C ASP A 11 -17.32 -21.17 12.07
N SER A 12 -18.50 -20.56 12.09
CA SER A 12 -19.77 -21.26 11.86
C SER A 12 -19.85 -21.92 10.48
N THR A 13 -19.26 -21.32 9.45
CA THR A 13 -19.26 -21.88 8.09
C THR A 13 -18.33 -23.09 8.01
N LEU A 14 -17.17 -23.04 8.68
CA LEU A 14 -16.25 -24.17 8.80
C LEU A 14 -16.88 -25.34 9.56
N ASP A 15 -17.60 -25.07 10.66
CA ASP A 15 -18.35 -26.09 11.40
C ASP A 15 -19.41 -26.79 10.55
N GLN A 16 -20.04 -26.08 9.62
CA GLN A 16 -21.00 -26.69 8.69
C GLN A 16 -20.30 -27.57 7.64
N LEU A 17 -19.17 -27.12 7.10
CA LEU A 17 -18.38 -27.93 6.16
C LEU A 17 -17.87 -29.23 6.81
N ILE A 18 -17.37 -29.14 8.04
CA ILE A 18 -16.88 -30.29 8.82
C ILE A 18 -18.02 -31.27 9.08
N ARG A 19 -19.15 -30.81 9.62
CA ARG A 19 -20.32 -31.66 9.87
C ARG A 19 -20.82 -32.33 8.60
N ASN A 20 -20.88 -31.60 7.49
CA ASN A 20 -21.29 -32.18 6.21
C ASN A 20 -20.31 -33.28 5.74
N ALA A 21 -19.00 -33.10 5.97
CA ALA A 21 -17.99 -34.09 5.64
C ALA A 21 -18.07 -35.34 6.54
N GLU A 22 -18.31 -35.16 7.84
CA GLU A 22 -18.56 -36.25 8.79
C GLU A 22 -19.79 -37.06 8.40
N VAL A 23 -20.90 -36.39 8.07
CA VAL A 23 -22.13 -37.05 7.61
C VAL A 23 -21.88 -37.87 6.36
N ILE A 24 -21.10 -37.37 5.39
CA ILE A 24 -20.75 -38.15 4.19
C ILE A 24 -19.84 -39.33 4.51
N HIS A 25 -18.88 -39.15 5.41
CA HIS A 25 -17.98 -40.22 5.80
C HIS A 25 -18.73 -41.40 6.42
N ASP A 26 -19.77 -41.11 7.21
CA ASP A 26 -20.56 -42.11 7.92
C ASP A 26 -21.68 -42.73 7.06
N VAL A 27 -22.01 -42.12 5.92
CA VAL A 27 -23.00 -42.64 4.98
C VAL A 27 -22.33 -43.54 3.93
N ASP A 28 -22.93 -44.71 3.67
CA ASP A 28 -22.54 -45.50 2.51
C ASP A 28 -22.94 -44.74 1.24
N LEU A 29 -21.98 -44.13 0.56
CA LEU A 29 -22.17 -43.34 -0.66
C LEU A 29 -22.93 -44.11 -1.76
N LYS A 30 -22.92 -45.46 -1.74
CA LYS A 30 -23.67 -46.30 -2.68
C LYS A 30 -25.18 -46.34 -2.41
N SER A 31 -25.60 -45.89 -1.23
CA SER A 31 -27.01 -45.82 -0.81
C SER A 31 -27.68 -44.49 -1.14
N LEU A 32 -26.89 -43.47 -1.50
CA LEU A 32 -27.38 -42.15 -1.89
C LEU A 32 -27.77 -42.12 -3.37
N SER A 33 -28.87 -41.45 -3.67
CA SER A 33 -29.28 -41.16 -5.04
C SER A 33 -28.38 -40.10 -5.67
N GLU A 34 -28.27 -40.12 -7.00
CA GLU A 34 -27.47 -39.14 -7.75
C GLU A 34 -27.91 -37.69 -7.47
N THR A 35 -29.21 -37.47 -7.25
CA THR A 35 -29.76 -36.17 -6.88
C THR A 35 -29.35 -35.70 -5.47
N GLU A 36 -29.19 -36.62 -4.52
CA GLU A 36 -28.72 -36.28 -3.16
C GLU A 36 -27.24 -35.94 -3.16
N ILE A 37 -26.45 -36.65 -3.97
CA ILE A 37 -25.02 -36.37 -4.17
C ILE A 37 -24.85 -34.99 -4.81
N ASP A 38 -25.61 -34.67 -5.88
CA ASP A 38 -25.55 -33.37 -6.56
C ASP A 38 -26.01 -32.22 -5.65
N ALA A 39 -27.08 -32.40 -4.88
CA ALA A 39 -27.54 -31.41 -3.91
C ALA A 39 -26.47 -31.15 -2.84
N PHE A 40 -25.85 -32.20 -2.32
CA PHE A 40 -24.77 -32.07 -1.35
C PHE A 40 -23.56 -31.32 -1.92
N GLN A 41 -23.12 -31.67 -3.14
CA GLN A 41 -22.02 -31.00 -3.82
C GLN A 41 -22.30 -29.51 -3.99
N LYS A 42 -23.51 -29.12 -4.40
CA LYS A 42 -23.92 -27.72 -4.53
C LYS A 42 -23.89 -26.98 -3.18
N THR A 43 -24.31 -27.63 -2.10
CA THR A 43 -24.21 -27.05 -0.75
C THR A 43 -22.75 -26.81 -0.35
N GLN A 44 -21.87 -27.78 -0.60
CA GLN A 44 -20.43 -27.64 -0.35
C GLN A 44 -19.79 -26.50 -1.15
N GLU A 45 -20.09 -26.43 -2.45
CA GLU A 45 -19.61 -25.36 -3.32
C GLU A 45 -20.08 -23.98 -2.84
N SER A 46 -21.34 -23.87 -2.42
CA SER A 46 -21.89 -22.61 -1.90
C SER A 46 -21.19 -22.16 -0.61
N LEU A 47 -20.95 -23.08 0.33
CA LEU A 47 -20.24 -22.78 1.58
C LEU A 47 -18.78 -22.39 1.33
N LEU A 48 -18.09 -23.06 0.40
CA LEU A 48 -16.72 -22.69 0.01
C LEU A 48 -16.65 -21.32 -0.65
N GLN A 49 -17.59 -21.00 -1.56
CA GLN A 49 -17.67 -19.69 -2.17
C GLN A 49 -17.92 -18.60 -1.12
N HIS A 50 -18.75 -18.87 -0.12
CA HIS A 50 -18.99 -17.95 1.00
C HIS A 50 -17.71 -17.66 1.77
N LEU A 51 -16.95 -18.69 2.16
CA LEU A 51 -15.65 -18.53 2.84
C LEU A 51 -14.65 -17.71 2.04
N ILE A 52 -14.55 -17.95 0.73
CA ILE A 52 -13.66 -17.18 -0.16
C ILE A 52 -14.04 -15.69 -0.15
N ARG A 53 -15.34 -15.37 -0.22
CA ARG A 53 -15.83 -14.00 -0.16
C ARG A 53 -15.50 -13.34 1.18
N MET A 54 -15.67 -14.07 2.28
CA MET A 54 -15.34 -13.56 3.62
C MET A 54 -13.84 -13.30 3.81
N ASP A 55 -12.98 -14.20 3.33
CA ASP A 55 -11.52 -14.00 3.33
C ASP A 55 -11.12 -12.79 2.47
N GLN A 56 -11.68 -12.66 1.27
CA GLN A 56 -11.47 -11.49 0.41
C GLN A 56 -11.91 -10.20 1.10
N PHE A 57 -13.08 -10.21 1.75
CA PHE A 57 -13.58 -9.06 2.50
C PHE A 57 -12.64 -8.65 3.64
N LEU A 58 -12.11 -9.62 4.40
CA LEU A 58 -11.11 -9.37 5.44
C LEU A 58 -9.81 -8.79 4.87
N LYS A 59 -9.33 -9.31 3.74
CA LYS A 59 -8.15 -8.80 3.03
C LYS A 59 -8.35 -7.35 2.59
N THR A 60 -9.45 -7.05 1.90
CA THR A 60 -9.76 -5.70 1.44
C THR A 60 -9.91 -4.72 2.60
N LYS A 61 -10.54 -5.14 3.70
CA LYS A 61 -10.68 -4.29 4.90
C LYS A 61 -9.34 -4.02 5.56
N ARG A 62 -8.46 -5.02 5.66
CA ARG A 62 -7.08 -4.85 6.16
C ARG A 62 -6.28 -3.89 5.29
N GLU A 63 -6.40 -3.98 3.98
CA GLU A 63 -5.77 -3.07 3.03
C GLU A 63 -6.33 -1.65 3.16
N ASN A 64 -7.65 -1.48 3.28
CA ASN A 64 -8.28 -0.19 3.51
C ASN A 64 -7.86 0.46 4.84
N LEU A 65 -7.70 -0.33 5.91
CA LEU A 65 -7.16 0.16 7.18
C LEU A 65 -5.67 0.55 7.06
N LYS A 66 -4.86 -0.21 6.31
CA LYS A 66 -3.47 0.19 6.00
C LYS A 66 -3.41 1.48 5.17
N VAL A 67 -4.34 1.67 4.24
CA VAL A 67 -4.44 2.88 3.40
C VAL A 67 -4.97 4.08 4.20
N GLN A 68 -5.92 3.89 5.11
CA GLN A 68 -6.34 4.94 6.05
C GLN A 68 -5.22 5.29 7.04
N ASN A 69 -4.41 4.32 7.48
CA ASN A 69 -3.23 4.61 8.28
C ASN A 69 -2.10 5.30 7.51
N LYS A 70 -2.05 5.20 6.17
CA LYS A 70 -1.16 6.05 5.36
C LYS A 70 -1.57 7.54 5.38
N ARG A 71 -2.82 7.87 5.76
CA ARG A 71 -3.25 9.26 6.04
C ARG A 71 -3.08 9.66 7.52
N SER A 72 -2.71 8.73 8.41
CA SER A 72 -2.53 8.94 9.85
C SER A 72 -1.05 9.04 10.20
N ALA A 73 -0.70 10.00 11.06
CA ALA A 73 0.64 10.37 11.58
C ALA A 73 1.78 10.57 10.56
N SER A 74 2.09 9.58 9.72
CA SER A 74 3.13 9.63 8.68
C SER A 74 2.91 10.77 7.67
N TYR A 75 1.67 11.01 7.24
CA TYR A 75 1.35 12.14 6.36
C TYR A 75 1.59 13.49 7.06
N LYS A 76 1.17 13.62 8.33
CA LYS A 76 1.43 14.82 9.15
C LYS A 76 2.92 15.03 9.42
N ILE A 77 3.70 13.96 9.55
CA ILE A 77 5.16 14.01 9.69
C ILE A 77 5.80 14.44 8.36
N GLN A 78 5.35 13.91 7.23
CA GLN A 78 5.82 14.33 5.90
C GLN A 78 5.50 15.80 5.61
N GLU A 79 4.30 16.30 5.96
CA GLU A 79 3.98 17.73 5.85
C GLU A 79 4.90 18.60 6.71
N LYS A 80 5.20 18.16 7.95
CA LYS A 80 6.13 18.87 8.84
C LYS A 80 7.56 18.86 8.29
N LEU A 81 8.02 17.75 7.72
CA LEU A 81 9.33 17.64 7.07
C LEU A 81 9.43 18.54 5.84
N LEU A 82 8.42 18.53 4.96
CA LEU A 82 8.34 19.42 3.80
C LEU A 82 8.34 20.90 4.21
N LYS A 83 7.62 21.25 5.28
CA LYS A 83 7.61 22.61 5.82
C LYS A 83 8.98 23.00 6.39
N PHE A 84 9.66 22.08 7.08
CA PHE A 84 11.00 22.30 7.62
C PHE A 84 12.05 22.49 6.50
N GLU A 85 11.99 21.68 5.45
CA GLU A 85 12.88 21.77 4.30
C GLU A 85 12.74 23.13 3.59
N ARG A 86 11.50 23.58 3.33
CA ARG A 86 11.24 24.91 2.76
C ARG A 86 11.79 26.05 3.61
N LEU A 87 11.55 26.00 4.91
CA LEU A 87 12.07 27.02 5.84
C LEU A 87 13.60 27.01 5.91
N SER A 88 14.21 25.84 5.79
CA SER A 88 15.68 25.71 5.77
C SER A 88 16.27 26.30 4.49
N SER A 89 15.66 26.02 3.34
CA SER A 89 16.04 26.64 2.06
C SER A 89 15.85 28.17 2.08
N ASP A 90 14.75 28.67 2.64
CA ASP A 90 14.52 30.12 2.77
C ASP A 90 15.56 30.79 3.68
N VAL A 91 15.99 30.12 4.76
CA VAL A 91 17.06 30.61 5.65
C VAL A 91 18.40 30.60 4.93
N GLU A 92 18.72 29.53 4.20
CA GLU A 92 19.96 29.41 3.43
C GLU A 92 20.03 30.47 2.33
N GLU A 93 18.94 30.70 1.60
CA GLU A 93 18.86 31.75 0.57
C GLU A 93 18.98 33.15 1.18
N ASN A 94 18.39 33.38 2.36
CA ASN A 94 18.52 34.66 3.07
C ASN A 94 19.91 34.88 3.66
N LEU A 95 20.61 33.82 4.09
CA LEU A 95 22.00 33.89 4.55
C LEU A 95 22.95 34.18 3.38
N ILE A 96 22.77 33.53 2.23
CA ILE A 96 23.54 33.79 1.01
C ILE A 96 23.30 35.23 0.53
N ARG A 97 22.06 35.72 0.51
CA ARG A 97 21.74 37.12 0.16
C ARG A 97 22.33 38.13 1.16
N LYS A 98 22.37 37.82 2.46
CA LYS A 98 23.03 38.67 3.47
C LYS A 98 24.55 38.66 3.36
N ALA A 99 25.16 37.52 3.00
CA ALA A 99 26.60 37.41 2.75
C ALA A 99 27.02 38.21 1.50
N ALA A 100 26.25 38.11 0.41
CA ALA A 100 26.49 38.87 -0.83
C ALA A 100 26.37 40.39 -0.66
N ARG A 101 25.58 40.87 0.31
CA ARG A 101 25.47 42.30 0.65
C ARG A 101 26.63 42.81 1.53
N LYS A 102 27.40 41.92 2.15
CA LYS A 102 28.52 42.28 3.06
C LYS A 102 29.90 42.21 2.41
N THR A 103 30.02 41.70 1.19
CA THR A 103 31.28 41.77 0.43
C THR A 103 31.47 43.18 -0.12
N PRO A 104 32.50 43.94 0.32
CA PRO A 104 32.80 45.23 -0.28
C PRO A 104 33.22 45.00 -1.73
N ILE A 105 32.66 45.80 -2.64
CA ILE A 105 33.00 45.81 -4.05
C ILE A 105 34.46 46.28 -4.18
N LEU A 106 35.40 45.34 -4.14
CA LEU A 106 36.77 45.60 -4.52
C LEU A 106 36.85 45.57 -6.05
N SER A 107 36.71 46.78 -6.59
CA SER A 107 37.08 47.15 -7.95
C SER A 107 38.54 46.76 -8.27
N LYS A 108 38.79 46.51 -9.57
CA LYS A 108 40.10 46.46 -10.29
C LYS A 108 40.79 45.08 -10.22
N ARG A 109 41.23 44.44 -11.31
CA ARG A 109 41.94 44.97 -12.49
C ARG A 109 42.00 43.92 -13.63
N ARG A 110 42.10 44.41 -14.87
CA ARG A 110 42.30 43.72 -16.16
C ARG A 110 43.29 42.53 -16.14
N GLY A 111 42.95 41.46 -16.86
CA GLY A 111 43.88 40.47 -17.44
C GLY A 111 43.46 40.13 -18.86
N LYS A 112 44.37 40.32 -19.82
CA LYS A 112 44.17 40.24 -21.28
C LYS A 112 43.97 38.79 -21.78
N ARG A 113 43.19 38.69 -22.86
CA ARG A 113 43.24 37.75 -24.01
C ARG A 113 44.25 36.60 -23.92
N PHE A 114 43.75 35.38 -24.10
CA PHE A 114 44.31 34.44 -25.07
C PHE A 114 43.15 33.78 -25.85
N PHE A 115 42.99 34.20 -27.11
CA PHE A 115 42.41 33.37 -28.15
C PHE A 115 43.44 32.31 -28.53
N ASN A 116 43.04 31.05 -28.67
CA ASN A 116 43.10 30.42 -29.99
C ASN A 116 42.36 29.09 -30.02
N ASP A 117 41.57 28.97 -31.09
CA ASP A 117 40.94 27.80 -31.63
C ASP A 117 41.92 26.63 -31.81
N ARG A 118 41.41 25.41 -31.66
CA ARG A 118 41.83 24.28 -32.51
C ARG A 118 40.83 23.11 -32.42
N PHE A 119 40.14 22.88 -33.54
CA PHE A 119 39.36 21.70 -33.93
C PHE A 119 38.00 21.55 -33.22
N ALA A 120 36.85 21.93 -33.79
CA ALA A 120 36.31 21.67 -35.13
C ALA A 120 36.38 20.18 -35.53
N LEU A 121 35.19 19.56 -35.60
CA LEU A 121 34.85 18.28 -36.24
C LEU A 121 35.42 17.04 -35.53
N SER A 122 34.58 16.15 -35.00
CA SER A 122 33.98 15.10 -35.84
C SER A 122 32.72 14.52 -35.21
N ILE A 123 31.83 14.11 -36.11
CA ILE A 123 30.53 13.44 -35.96
C ILE A 123 30.61 12.21 -35.05
#